data_AF-A0A4P7W2D1-F1
#
_entry.id   AF-A0A4P7W2D1-F1
#
_cell.length_a   1.000
_cell.length_b   1.000
_cell.length_c   1.000
_cell.angle_alpha   90.00
_cell.angle_beta   90.00
_cell.angle_gamma   90.00
#
_symmetry.space_group_name_H-M   'P 1'
#
loop_
_entity.id
_entity.type
_entity.pdbx_description
1 polymer ?
#
loop_
_entity_poly.entity_id
_entity_poly.type
_entity_poly.pdbx_seq_one_letter_code
_entity_poly.pdbx_strand_id
1 'polypeptide(L)'
;MAKNNQPSYNRLKNSSALDSFLTTFALSHLDSPIGVIALLHASDSIQAKYFDELSPDLENSIVANQYAELRYRVRKTEAVINARANMTVGKIMPDFALPDSAGRRISLESLRGKWVLIDFLATWCGVCLRGFPDLRQFSEECGDRCTVVTINIDDREEIWRPFIAQRDMPWINLLNDTTDHTEANPVKALGINAIPVTVLIDPEGKITAIQRGADPEFLPKIKHLISSGSSHNAGL
;
A
#
# COMPACT_ATOMS: atom_id res chain seq x y z
N MET A 1 10.73 39.66 -34.41
CA MET A 1 10.87 38.35 -33.72
C MET A 1 9.49 37.94 -33.21
N ALA A 2 8.78 37.09 -33.96
CA ALA A 2 7.45 36.64 -33.59
C ALA A 2 7.57 35.53 -32.53
N LYS A 3 7.05 35.78 -31.32
CA LYS A 3 6.90 34.74 -30.30
C LYS A 3 5.88 33.74 -30.84
N ASN A 4 6.32 32.48 -30.92
CA ASN A 4 5.55 31.36 -31.44
C ASN A 4 4.38 31.05 -30.47
N ASN A 5 3.26 31.74 -30.63
CA ASN A 5 2.04 31.56 -29.85
C ASN A 5 1.28 30.34 -30.38
N GLN A 6 1.80 29.14 -30.09
CA GLN A 6 0.96 27.95 -30.20
C GLN A 6 -0.09 27.99 -29.07
N PRO A 7 -1.39 27.74 -29.37
CA PRO A 7 -2.45 27.74 -28.37
C PRO A 7 -2.12 26.81 -27.20
N SER A 8 -2.32 27.25 -25.96
CA SER A 8 -2.09 26.47 -24.74
C SER A 8 -2.74 25.07 -24.80
N TYR A 9 -3.88 24.95 -25.48
CA TYR A 9 -4.61 23.71 -25.69
C TYR A 9 -3.81 22.62 -26.42
N ASN A 10 -2.91 22.96 -27.35
CA ASN A 10 -2.10 21.96 -28.06
C ASN A 10 -1.12 21.21 -27.14
N ARG A 11 -0.81 21.76 -25.96
CA ARG A 11 0.01 21.11 -24.94
C ARG A 11 -0.78 20.12 -24.08
N LEU A 12 -2.11 20.16 -24.09
CA LEU A 12 -2.98 19.30 -23.27
C LEU A 12 -3.36 17.98 -23.96
N LYS A 13 -2.65 17.60 -25.04
CA LYS A 13 -2.93 16.36 -25.80
C LYS A 13 -2.50 15.08 -25.07
N ASN A 14 -1.85 15.19 -23.91
CA ASN A 14 -1.40 14.07 -23.09
C ASN A 14 -1.68 14.34 -21.61
N SER A 15 -2.03 13.30 -20.84
CA SER A 15 -2.39 13.39 -19.42
C SER A 15 -1.29 14.03 -18.57
N SER A 16 -0.02 13.68 -18.83
CA SER A 16 1.12 14.24 -18.09
C SER A 16 1.27 15.76 -18.22
N ALA A 17 0.89 16.32 -19.36
CA ALA A 17 0.95 17.75 -19.60
C ALA A 17 -0.23 18.50 -18.95
N LEU A 18 -1.39 17.84 -18.81
CA LEU A 18 -2.51 18.34 -18.03
C LEU A 18 -2.18 18.35 -16.54
N ASP A 19 -1.59 17.27 -16.01
CA ASP A 19 -1.20 17.16 -14.59
C ASP A 19 -0.17 18.24 -14.21
N SER A 20 0.83 18.44 -15.07
CA SER A 20 1.83 19.50 -14.89
C SER A 20 1.21 20.90 -14.94
N PHE A 21 0.28 21.13 -15.87
CA PHE A 21 -0.43 22.40 -15.98
C PHE A 21 -1.30 22.67 -14.74
N LEU A 22 -2.14 21.70 -14.33
CA LEU A 22 -3.03 21.83 -13.18
C LEU A 22 -2.23 22.02 -11.88
N THR A 23 -1.12 21.31 -11.71
CA THR A 23 -0.21 21.52 -10.60
C THR A 23 0.33 22.96 -10.61
N THR A 24 0.94 23.39 -11.72
CA THR A 24 1.51 24.75 -11.82
C THR A 24 0.46 25.84 -11.56
N PHE A 25 -0.75 25.63 -12.10
CA PHE A 25 -1.86 26.55 -11.93
C PHE A 25 -2.31 26.60 -10.45
N ALA A 26 -2.52 25.45 -9.81
CA ALA A 26 -2.90 25.36 -8.40
C ALA A 26 -1.90 26.12 -7.51
N LEU A 27 -0.60 25.88 -7.70
CA LEU A 27 0.47 26.50 -6.93
C LEU A 27 0.59 28.01 -7.10
N SER A 28 0.03 28.56 -8.18
CA SER A 28 0.01 30.00 -8.43
C SER A 28 -1.29 30.69 -7.96
N HIS A 29 -2.28 29.92 -7.47
CA HIS A 29 -3.62 30.41 -7.15
C HIS A 29 -4.21 29.71 -5.91
N LEU A 30 -3.40 29.52 -4.87
CA LEU A 30 -3.77 28.78 -3.64
C LEU A 30 -4.82 29.51 -2.77
N ASP A 31 -5.09 30.79 -3.04
CA ASP A 31 -6.13 31.62 -2.44
C ASP A 31 -7.45 31.60 -3.24
N SER A 32 -7.49 30.86 -4.35
CA SER A 32 -8.61 30.86 -5.28
C SER A 32 -9.43 29.56 -5.23
N PRO A 33 -10.77 29.60 -5.35
CA PRO A 33 -11.60 28.40 -5.48
C PRO A 33 -11.14 27.45 -6.59
N ILE A 34 -10.62 27.98 -7.70
CA ILE A 34 -10.11 27.16 -8.80
C ILE A 34 -8.78 26.50 -8.47
N GLY A 35 -8.00 27.05 -7.52
CA GLY A 35 -6.80 26.43 -6.98
C GLY A 35 -7.10 25.12 -6.26
N VAL A 36 -8.18 25.07 -5.47
CA VAL A 36 -8.67 23.85 -4.81
C VAL A 36 -9.04 22.77 -5.83
N ILE A 37 -9.79 23.15 -6.87
CA ILE A 37 -10.20 22.23 -7.95
C ILE A 37 -8.98 21.72 -8.71
N ALA A 38 -8.03 22.61 -9.04
CA ALA A 38 -6.80 22.22 -9.73
C ALA A 38 -5.94 21.28 -8.87
N LEU A 39 -5.85 21.52 -7.57
CA LEU A 39 -5.08 20.67 -6.64
C LEU A 39 -5.73 19.29 -6.47
N LEU A 40 -7.06 19.18 -6.46
CA LEU A 40 -7.79 17.90 -6.46
C LEU A 40 -7.43 16.99 -7.64
N HIS A 41 -7.00 17.57 -8.76
CA HIS A 41 -6.58 16.81 -9.94
C HIS A 41 -5.06 16.57 -9.98
N ALA A 42 -4.28 17.17 -9.08
CA ALA A 42 -2.88 16.85 -8.93
C ALA A 42 -2.69 15.47 -8.28
N SER A 43 -1.46 14.94 -8.32
CA SER A 43 -1.14 13.70 -7.63
C SER A 43 -1.29 13.82 -6.11
N ASP A 44 -1.61 12.72 -5.43
CA ASP A 44 -1.78 12.70 -3.97
C ASP A 44 -0.55 13.26 -3.21
N SER A 45 0.66 13.04 -3.74
CA SER A 45 1.89 13.62 -3.19
C SER A 45 1.94 15.14 -3.28
N ILE A 46 1.44 15.73 -4.38
CA ILE A 46 1.37 17.17 -4.56
C ILE A 46 0.27 17.73 -3.67
N GLN A 47 -0.88 17.07 -3.58
CA GLN A 47 -1.94 17.44 -2.64
C GLN A 47 -1.42 17.52 -1.21
N ALA A 48 -0.80 16.44 -0.72
CA ALA A 48 -0.27 16.39 0.65
C ALA A 48 0.81 17.45 0.91
N LYS A 49 1.60 17.80 -0.11
CA LYS A 49 2.65 18.81 0.03
C LYS A 49 2.13 20.25 0.15
N TYR A 50 1.07 20.58 -0.59
CA TYR A 50 0.64 21.98 -0.78
C TYR A 50 -0.73 22.31 -0.19
N PHE A 51 -1.41 21.34 0.42
CA PHE A 51 -2.73 21.56 1.02
C PHE A 51 -2.71 22.64 2.11
N ASP A 52 -1.72 22.61 2.99
CA ASP A 52 -1.59 23.59 4.08
C ASP A 52 -1.23 25.02 3.59
N GLU A 53 -0.85 25.16 2.31
CA GLU A 53 -0.62 26.46 1.69
C GLU A 53 -1.91 27.08 1.11
N LEU A 54 -3.02 26.32 1.04
CA LEU A 54 -4.32 26.87 0.66
C LEU A 54 -4.84 27.83 1.74
N SER A 55 -5.54 28.88 1.31
CA SER A 55 -6.22 29.77 2.26
C SER A 55 -7.31 29.01 3.04
N PRO A 56 -7.30 29.04 4.39
CA PRO A 56 -8.35 28.41 5.21
C PRO A 56 -9.75 28.97 4.94
N ASP A 57 -9.86 30.21 4.46
CA ASP A 57 -11.14 30.84 4.14
C ASP A 57 -11.90 30.09 3.03
N LEU A 58 -11.19 29.31 2.20
CA LEU A 58 -11.78 28.49 1.14
C LEU A 58 -12.69 27.38 1.68
N GLU A 59 -12.54 26.98 2.94
CA GLU A 59 -13.44 26.04 3.63
C GLU A 59 -14.88 26.59 3.74
N ASN A 60 -15.05 27.91 3.76
CA ASN A 60 -16.35 28.58 3.84
C ASN A 60 -16.81 29.18 2.49
N SER A 61 -16.20 28.75 1.38
CA SER A 61 -16.45 29.28 0.04
C SER A 61 -17.36 28.38 -0.81
N ILE A 62 -17.58 28.76 -2.08
CA ILE A 62 -18.32 27.95 -3.06
C ILE A 62 -17.67 26.56 -3.33
N VAL A 63 -16.42 26.36 -2.91
CA VAL A 63 -15.69 25.08 -3.04
C VAL A 63 -15.52 24.33 -1.71
N ALA A 64 -16.32 24.63 -0.69
CA ALA A 64 -16.24 24.00 0.62
C ALA A 64 -16.22 22.45 0.56
N ASN A 65 -17.06 21.86 -0.29
CA ASN A 65 -17.11 20.39 -0.45
C ASN A 65 -15.81 19.83 -1.07
N GLN A 66 -15.28 20.50 -2.09
CA GLN A 66 -14.02 20.14 -2.74
C GLN A 66 -12.84 20.30 -1.77
N TYR A 67 -12.87 21.35 -0.95
CA TYR A 67 -11.89 21.57 0.10
C TYR A 67 -11.93 20.42 1.12
N ALA A 68 -13.12 20.02 1.58
CA ALA A 68 -13.30 18.91 2.51
C ALA A 68 -12.85 17.56 1.92
N GLU A 69 -13.16 17.29 0.64
CA GLU A 69 -12.68 16.12 -0.08
C GLU A 69 -11.15 16.10 -0.16
N LEU A 70 -10.55 17.22 -0.57
CA LEU A 70 -9.10 17.36 -0.67
C LEU A 70 -8.43 17.13 0.69
N ARG A 71 -8.97 17.74 1.76
CA ARG A 71 -8.52 17.53 3.14
C ARG A 71 -8.55 16.05 3.52
N TYR A 72 -9.63 15.35 3.18
CA TYR A 72 -9.75 13.91 3.45
C TYR A 72 -8.69 13.10 2.71
N ARG A 73 -8.46 13.38 1.41
CA ARG A 73 -7.43 12.72 0.59
C ARG A 73 -6.02 12.96 1.11
N VAL A 74 -5.72 14.21 1.49
CA VAL A 74 -4.44 14.63 2.08
C VAL A 74 -4.18 13.86 3.36
N ARG A 75 -5.11 13.90 4.32
CA ARG A 75 -4.97 13.18 5.60
C ARG A 75 -4.74 11.68 5.40
N LYS A 76 -5.46 11.06 4.45
CA LYS A 76 -5.27 9.64 4.11
C LYS A 76 -3.86 9.39 3.56
N THR A 77 -3.37 10.26 2.69
CA THR A 77 -2.03 10.16 2.09
C THR A 77 -0.93 10.39 3.14
N GLU A 78 -1.08 11.38 4.01
CA GLU A 78 -0.16 11.64 5.12
C GLU A 78 -0.09 10.47 6.08
N ALA A 79 -1.22 9.87 6.43
CA ALA A 79 -1.24 8.66 7.26
C ALA A 79 -0.45 7.51 6.61
N VAL A 80 -0.56 7.33 5.29
CA VAL A 80 0.22 6.34 4.54
C VAL A 80 1.71 6.68 4.54
N ILE A 81 2.08 7.94 4.31
CA ILE A 81 3.48 8.40 4.32
C ILE A 81 4.10 8.18 5.70
N ASN A 82 3.40 8.59 6.76
CA ASN A 82 3.86 8.45 8.14
C ASN A 82 4.00 6.98 8.54
N ALA A 83 3.02 6.13 8.22
CA ALA A 83 3.09 4.69 8.46
C ALA A 83 4.31 4.07 7.77
N ARG A 84 4.58 4.43 6.51
CA ARG A 84 5.76 3.94 5.77
C ARG A 84 7.07 4.42 6.34
N ALA A 85 7.13 5.67 6.78
CA ALA A 85 8.33 6.23 7.42
C ALA A 85 8.62 5.55 8.77
N ASN A 86 7.58 5.14 9.49
CA ASN A 86 7.70 4.47 10.79
C ASN A 86 7.92 2.95 10.67
N MET A 87 7.44 2.33 9.59
CA MET A 87 7.47 0.88 9.36
C MET A 87 8.44 0.50 8.24
N THR A 88 9.73 0.55 8.56
CA THR A 88 10.84 0.23 7.65
C THR A 88 11.47 -1.12 7.98
N VAL A 89 12.30 -1.62 7.07
CA VAL A 89 13.23 -2.71 7.38
C VAL A 89 14.00 -2.35 8.65
N GLY A 90 14.12 -3.32 9.57
CA GLY A 90 14.73 -3.09 10.86
C GLY A 90 13.74 -2.95 12.02
N LYS A 91 12.48 -2.63 11.75
CA LYS A 91 11.45 -2.38 12.77
C LYS A 91 10.75 -3.66 13.17
N ILE A 92 10.31 -3.73 14.42
CA ILE A 92 9.40 -4.78 14.89
C ILE A 92 8.03 -4.51 14.29
N MET A 93 7.47 -5.53 13.62
CA MET A 93 6.11 -5.46 13.12
C MET A 93 5.13 -5.52 14.30
N PRO A 94 4.15 -4.60 14.40
CA PRO A 94 3.10 -4.67 15.40
C PRO A 94 2.37 -6.00 15.32
N ASP A 95 1.98 -6.52 16.48
CA ASP A 95 1.14 -7.71 16.49
C ASP A 95 -0.23 -7.36 15.89
N PHE A 96 -0.77 -8.32 15.15
CA PHE A 96 -2.14 -8.29 14.65
C PHE A 96 -2.81 -9.58 15.07
N ALA A 97 -4.14 -9.62 15.06
CA ALA A 97 -4.89 -10.86 15.17
C ALA A 97 -6.00 -10.83 14.14
N LEU A 98 -5.98 -11.74 13.15
CA LEU A 98 -6.94 -11.77 12.06
C LEU A 98 -7.59 -13.14 11.97
N PRO A 99 -8.87 -13.23 11.58
CA PRO A 99 -9.55 -14.51 11.39
C PRO A 99 -9.01 -15.23 10.14
N ASP A 100 -8.78 -16.53 10.28
CA ASP A 100 -8.62 -17.45 9.17
C ASP A 100 -9.97 -17.89 8.59
N SER A 101 -9.96 -18.72 7.55
CA SER A 101 -11.19 -19.25 6.97
C SER A 101 -11.96 -20.16 7.94
N ALA A 102 -11.37 -20.70 9.00
CA ALA A 102 -12.13 -21.43 10.02
C ALA A 102 -12.69 -20.51 11.13
N GLY A 103 -12.46 -19.20 11.05
CA GLY A 103 -12.82 -18.22 12.09
C GLY A 103 -11.85 -18.20 13.28
N ARG A 104 -10.75 -18.96 13.22
CA ARG A 104 -9.71 -18.93 14.24
C ARG A 104 -8.88 -17.67 14.06
N ARG A 105 -8.64 -16.96 15.16
CA ARG A 105 -7.76 -15.78 15.13
C ARG A 105 -6.31 -16.24 15.17
N ILE A 106 -5.55 -15.86 14.15
CA ILE A 106 -4.10 -16.08 14.08
C ILE A 106 -3.42 -14.74 14.34
N SER A 107 -2.47 -14.72 15.28
CA SER A 107 -1.66 -13.54 15.55
C SER A 107 -0.25 -13.66 14.96
N LEU A 108 0.40 -12.53 14.69
CA LEU A 108 1.80 -12.54 14.27
C LEU A 108 2.68 -13.14 15.36
N GLU A 109 2.39 -12.82 16.63
CA GLU A 109 3.09 -13.38 17.78
C GLU A 109 3.04 -14.92 17.78
N SER A 110 1.89 -15.52 17.44
CA SER A 110 1.73 -16.98 17.35
C SER A 110 2.57 -17.64 16.24
N LEU A 111 3.09 -16.86 15.30
CA LEU A 111 3.91 -17.31 14.18
C LEU A 111 5.41 -17.07 14.39
N ARG A 112 5.81 -16.45 15.51
CA ARG A 112 7.23 -16.20 15.84
C ARG A 112 8.02 -17.49 16.03
N GLY A 113 9.34 -17.37 15.97
CA GLY A 113 10.28 -18.50 16.00
C GLY A 113 10.54 -19.13 14.63
N LYS A 114 9.80 -18.72 13.60
CA LYS A 114 10.05 -19.01 12.19
C LYS A 114 10.02 -17.70 11.39
N TRP A 115 10.59 -17.72 10.20
CA TRP A 115 10.37 -16.63 9.25
C TRP A 115 8.89 -16.56 8.89
N VAL A 116 8.37 -15.37 8.62
CA VAL A 116 6.99 -15.16 8.16
C VAL A 116 7.01 -14.33 6.90
N LEU A 117 6.50 -14.90 5.79
CA LEU A 117 6.25 -14.17 4.56
C LEU A 117 4.78 -13.80 4.51
N ILE A 118 4.47 -12.51 4.49
CA ILE A 118 3.10 -12.01 4.39
C ILE A 118 2.90 -11.41 2.99
N ASP A 119 1.97 -11.97 2.22
CA ASP A 119 1.54 -11.42 0.92
C ASP A 119 0.15 -10.78 1.03
N PHE A 120 0.08 -9.48 0.76
CA PHE A 120 -1.14 -8.68 0.83
C PHE A 120 -1.78 -8.61 -0.55
N LEU A 121 -3.02 -9.09 -0.64
CA LEU A 121 -3.72 -9.26 -1.91
C LEU A 121 -5.22 -8.98 -1.80
N ALA A 122 -5.89 -9.06 -2.94
CA ALA A 122 -7.34 -9.14 -3.03
C ALA A 122 -7.73 -10.08 -4.19
N THR A 123 -8.93 -10.63 -4.17
CA THR A 123 -9.40 -11.58 -5.20
C THR A 123 -9.51 -10.96 -6.58
N TRP A 124 -9.74 -9.64 -6.65
CA TRP A 124 -9.80 -8.87 -7.89
C TRP A 124 -8.42 -8.45 -8.42
N CYS A 125 -7.34 -8.67 -7.65
CA CYS A 125 -5.98 -8.27 -8.03
C CYS A 125 -5.34 -9.27 -9.00
N GLY A 126 -5.59 -9.10 -10.30
CA GLY A 126 -5.03 -10.00 -11.32
C GLY A 126 -3.49 -10.09 -11.33
N VAL A 127 -2.77 -9.04 -10.91
CA VAL A 127 -1.31 -9.07 -10.77
C VAL A 127 -0.88 -9.97 -9.61
N CYS A 128 -1.55 -9.87 -8.46
CA CYS A 128 -1.29 -10.70 -7.29
C CYS A 128 -1.46 -12.19 -7.64
N LEU A 129 -2.55 -12.51 -8.35
CA LEU A 129 -2.87 -13.89 -8.71
C LEU A 129 -1.86 -14.53 -9.67
N ARG A 130 -1.18 -13.73 -10.50
CA ARG A 130 -0.13 -14.23 -11.38
C ARG A 130 1.11 -14.71 -10.61
N GLY A 131 1.35 -14.22 -9.40
CA GLY A 131 2.46 -14.64 -8.55
C GLY A 131 2.19 -15.92 -7.74
N PHE A 132 0.98 -16.49 -7.79
CA PHE A 132 0.64 -17.68 -6.99
C PHE A 132 1.49 -18.92 -7.30
N PRO A 133 1.88 -19.22 -8.56
CA PRO A 133 2.79 -20.33 -8.84
C PRO A 133 4.13 -20.19 -8.11
N ASP A 134 4.73 -18.98 -8.15
CA ASP A 134 6.00 -18.70 -7.49
C ASP A 134 5.87 -18.76 -5.96
N LEU A 135 4.74 -18.29 -5.41
CA LEU A 135 4.44 -18.37 -3.98
C LEU A 135 4.27 -19.83 -3.51
N ARG A 136 3.64 -20.70 -4.30
CA ARG A 136 3.55 -22.14 -4.01
C ARG A 136 4.92 -22.79 -3.98
N GLN A 137 5.71 -22.58 -5.01
CA GLN A 137 7.07 -23.10 -5.08
C GLN A 137 7.89 -22.62 -3.88
N PHE A 138 7.83 -21.33 -3.56
CA PHE A 138 8.49 -20.77 -2.38
C PHE A 138 8.02 -21.46 -1.09
N SER A 139 6.71 -21.64 -0.90
CA SER A 139 6.15 -22.30 0.29
C SER A 139 6.65 -23.73 0.45
N GLU A 140 6.71 -24.51 -0.64
CA GLU A 140 7.21 -25.88 -0.65
C GLU A 140 8.71 -25.94 -0.32
N GLU A 141 9.51 -25.09 -0.95
CA GLU A 141 10.96 -25.06 -0.80
C GLU A 141 11.43 -24.49 0.55
N CYS A 142 10.64 -23.60 1.14
CA CYS A 142 10.97 -23.04 2.44
C CYS A 142 10.71 -24.05 3.56
N GLY A 143 9.67 -24.88 3.40
CA GLY A 143 9.27 -25.90 4.36
C GLY A 143 9.08 -25.30 5.75
N ASP A 144 9.63 -25.96 6.77
CA ASP A 144 9.47 -25.52 8.16
C ASP A 144 10.21 -24.25 8.55
N ARG A 145 11.03 -23.68 7.66
CA ARG A 145 11.83 -22.48 7.96
C ARG A 145 11.01 -21.19 7.87
N CYS A 146 9.94 -21.18 7.06
CA CYS A 146 9.09 -20.02 6.87
C CYS A 146 7.62 -20.41 6.84
N THR A 147 6.80 -19.62 7.52
CA THR A 147 5.36 -19.66 7.39
C THR A 147 4.93 -18.66 6.32
N VAL A 148 4.20 -19.11 5.31
CA VAL A 148 3.58 -18.23 4.33
C VAL A 148 2.18 -17.85 4.84
N VAL A 149 1.86 -16.56 4.75
CA VAL A 149 0.58 -15.99 5.12
C VAL A 149 0.11 -15.10 3.98
N THR A 150 -1.13 -15.23 3.55
CA THR A 150 -1.78 -14.21 2.71
C THR A 150 -2.82 -13.45 3.51
N ILE A 151 -2.79 -12.13 3.42
CA ILE A 151 -3.80 -11.25 4.03
C ILE A 151 -4.61 -10.62 2.91
N ASN A 152 -5.89 -10.99 2.84
CA ASN A 152 -6.82 -10.31 1.96
C ASN A 152 -7.19 -8.94 2.55
N ILE A 153 -6.97 -7.85 1.81
CA ILE A 153 -7.00 -6.51 2.39
C ILE A 153 -8.39 -5.86 2.42
N ASP A 154 -9.32 -6.26 1.55
CA ASP A 154 -10.57 -5.52 1.31
C ASP A 154 -11.78 -6.34 0.85
N ASP A 155 -11.63 -7.63 0.54
CA ASP A 155 -12.77 -8.43 0.15
C ASP A 155 -13.70 -8.67 1.34
N ARG A 156 -14.97 -8.90 1.03
CA ARG A 156 -15.90 -9.44 2.00
C ARG A 156 -15.69 -10.94 2.15
N GLU A 157 -16.02 -11.47 3.33
CA GLU A 157 -15.87 -12.89 3.64
C GLU A 157 -16.59 -13.79 2.62
N GLU A 158 -17.76 -13.38 2.12
CA GLU A 158 -18.55 -14.16 1.18
C GLU A 158 -17.89 -14.31 -0.21
N ILE A 159 -16.93 -13.44 -0.54
CA ILE A 159 -16.13 -13.51 -1.76
C ILE A 159 -14.82 -14.26 -1.49
N TRP A 160 -14.16 -13.90 -0.39
CA TRP A 160 -12.84 -14.40 -0.04
C TRP A 160 -12.82 -15.90 0.29
N ARG A 161 -13.79 -16.39 1.06
CA ARG A 161 -13.84 -17.78 1.51
C ARG A 161 -14.01 -18.78 0.36
N PRO A 162 -14.95 -18.61 -0.59
CA PRO A 162 -15.03 -19.46 -1.77
C PRO A 162 -13.78 -19.38 -2.66
N PHE A 163 -13.16 -18.20 -2.75
CA PHE A 163 -11.95 -18.01 -3.55
C PHE A 163 -10.79 -18.88 -3.04
N ILE A 164 -10.54 -18.90 -1.73
CA ILE A 164 -9.52 -19.76 -1.11
C ILE A 164 -9.81 -21.23 -1.43
N ALA A 165 -11.06 -21.66 -1.21
CA ALA A 165 -11.46 -23.05 -1.42
C ALA A 165 -11.29 -23.49 -2.88
N GLN A 166 -11.62 -22.63 -3.84
CA GLN A 166 -11.48 -22.94 -5.27
C GLN A 166 -10.02 -22.99 -5.71
N ARG A 167 -9.15 -22.19 -5.09
CA ARG A 167 -7.74 -22.06 -5.48
C ARG A 167 -6.84 -23.03 -4.72
N ASP A 168 -7.32 -23.76 -3.71
CA ASP A 168 -6.52 -24.67 -2.90
C ASP A 168 -5.23 -23.99 -2.41
N MET A 169 -5.38 -22.86 -1.71
CA MET A 169 -4.26 -22.07 -1.18
C MET A 169 -3.76 -22.72 0.12
N PRO A 170 -2.62 -23.45 0.11
CA PRO A 170 -2.24 -24.36 1.20
C PRO A 170 -1.62 -23.66 2.42
N TRP A 171 -1.36 -22.35 2.30
CA TRP A 171 -0.79 -21.52 3.36
C TRP A 171 -1.87 -20.91 4.26
N ILE A 172 -1.46 -20.15 5.28
CA ILE A 172 -2.39 -19.46 6.16
C ILE A 172 -3.05 -18.32 5.38
N ASN A 173 -4.38 -18.32 5.31
CA ASN A 173 -5.14 -17.26 4.66
C ASN A 173 -5.92 -16.48 5.73
N LEU A 174 -5.70 -15.17 5.82
CA LEU A 174 -6.36 -14.29 6.77
C LEU A 174 -7.15 -13.19 6.05
N LEU A 175 -8.23 -12.74 6.71
CA LEU A 175 -9.05 -11.63 6.23
C LEU A 175 -8.81 -10.38 7.09
N ASN A 176 -8.47 -9.27 6.45
CA ASN A 176 -8.29 -7.99 7.12
C ASN A 176 -9.62 -7.40 7.61
N ASP A 177 -9.61 -6.76 8.78
CA ASP A 177 -10.72 -5.94 9.24
C ASP A 177 -10.61 -4.54 8.66
N THR A 178 -11.40 -4.23 7.63
CA THR A 178 -11.40 -2.92 6.98
C THR A 178 -11.94 -1.78 7.85
N THR A 179 -12.60 -2.12 8.97
CA THR A 179 -13.15 -1.16 9.94
C THR A 179 -12.13 -0.78 11.02
N ASP A 180 -11.08 -1.59 11.22
CA ASP A 180 -9.98 -1.24 12.11
C ASP A 180 -9.05 -0.22 11.45
N HIS A 181 -8.88 0.92 12.11
CA HIS A 181 -8.04 2.03 11.66
C HIS A 181 -6.82 2.25 12.56
N THR A 182 -6.57 1.35 13.51
CA THR A 182 -5.42 1.39 14.42
C THR A 182 -4.19 0.75 13.79
N GLU A 183 -3.04 0.89 14.45
CA GLU A 183 -1.79 0.21 14.05
C GLU A 183 -1.81 -1.31 14.33
N ALA A 184 -2.83 -1.84 15.01
CA ALA A 184 -3.04 -3.29 15.12
C ALA A 184 -3.51 -3.89 13.78
N ASN A 185 -4.04 -3.07 12.88
CA ASN A 185 -4.32 -3.47 11.52
C ASN A 185 -3.01 -3.44 10.69
N PRO A 186 -2.56 -4.57 10.13
CA PRO A 186 -1.29 -4.63 9.41
C PRO A 186 -1.28 -3.80 8.12
N VAL A 187 -2.44 -3.62 7.46
CA VAL A 187 -2.59 -2.75 6.28
C VAL A 187 -2.34 -1.29 6.65
N LYS A 188 -2.82 -0.86 7.83
CA LYS A 188 -2.60 0.49 8.36
C LYS A 188 -1.17 0.69 8.83
N ALA A 189 -0.65 -0.23 9.64
CA ALA A 189 0.72 -0.18 10.16
C ALA A 189 1.77 -0.06 9.04
N LEU A 190 1.57 -0.78 7.93
CA LEU A 190 2.48 -0.78 6.78
C LEU A 190 2.17 0.32 5.75
N GLY A 191 1.14 1.14 5.96
CA GLY A 191 0.71 2.14 4.98
C GLY A 191 0.42 1.53 3.59
N ILE A 192 -0.30 0.42 3.56
CA ILE A 192 -0.67 -0.27 2.31
C ILE A 192 -1.91 0.44 1.73
N ASN A 193 -1.73 1.05 0.56
CA ASN A 193 -2.79 1.72 -0.20
C ASN A 193 -2.88 1.24 -1.67
N ALA A 194 -2.03 0.28 -2.03
CA ALA A 194 -2.00 -0.39 -3.33
C ALA A 194 -1.40 -1.79 -3.12
N ILE A 195 -1.79 -2.73 -3.97
CA ILE A 195 -1.33 -4.12 -3.97
C ILE A 195 -0.81 -4.49 -5.37
N PRO A 196 0.09 -5.49 -5.48
CA PRO A 196 0.60 -6.38 -4.41
C PRO A 196 1.59 -5.69 -3.46
N VAL A 197 1.65 -6.19 -2.22
CA VAL A 197 2.70 -5.88 -1.26
C VAL A 197 3.10 -7.17 -0.56
N THR A 198 4.40 -7.45 -0.45
CA THR A 198 4.90 -8.63 0.24
C THR A 198 5.92 -8.21 1.29
N VAL A 199 5.85 -8.78 2.49
CA VAL A 199 6.71 -8.44 3.63
C VAL A 199 7.34 -9.71 4.18
N LEU A 200 8.66 -9.69 4.39
CA LEU A 200 9.37 -10.74 5.12
C LEU A 200 9.67 -10.28 6.54
N ILE A 201 9.39 -11.15 7.49
CA ILE A 201 9.59 -10.95 8.93
C ILE A 201 10.46 -12.10 9.46
N ASP A 202 11.46 -11.77 10.26
CA ASP A 202 12.35 -12.74 10.90
C ASP A 202 11.71 -13.42 12.14
N PRO A 203 12.33 -14.48 12.69
CA PRO A 203 11.80 -15.20 13.84
C PRO A 203 11.53 -14.34 15.09
N GLU A 204 12.21 -13.21 15.24
CA GLU A 204 12.04 -12.26 16.34
C GLU A 204 10.89 -11.28 16.10
N GLY A 205 10.29 -11.26 14.91
CA GLY A 205 9.18 -10.38 14.54
C GLY A 205 9.62 -9.07 13.88
N LYS A 206 10.87 -8.98 13.41
CA LYS A 206 11.42 -7.79 12.75
C LYS A 206 11.27 -7.89 11.25
N ILE A 207 10.90 -6.78 10.61
CA ILE A 207 10.80 -6.68 9.17
C ILE A 207 12.20 -6.71 8.57
N THR A 208 12.42 -7.62 7.62
CA THR A 208 13.70 -7.76 6.90
C THR A 208 13.62 -7.36 5.43
N ALA A 209 12.43 -7.38 4.84
CA ALA A 209 12.21 -6.91 3.47
C ALA A 209 10.75 -6.47 3.26
N ILE A 210 10.55 -5.43 2.44
CA ILE A 210 9.22 -4.97 1.99
C ILE A 210 9.26 -4.78 0.48
N GLN A 211 8.49 -5.56 -0.26
CA GLN A 211 8.28 -5.39 -1.69
C GLN A 211 6.93 -4.71 -1.95
N ARG A 212 6.92 -3.62 -2.71
CA ARG A 212 5.69 -2.94 -3.15
C ARG A 212 5.60 -3.03 -4.67
N GLY A 213 4.50 -3.57 -5.18
CA GLY A 213 4.38 -3.96 -6.59
C GLY A 213 5.05 -5.31 -6.87
N ALA A 214 4.82 -5.85 -8.06
CA ALA A 214 5.35 -7.16 -8.44
C ALA A 214 6.82 -7.06 -8.89
N ASP A 215 7.69 -7.86 -8.28
CA ASP A 215 9.07 -8.12 -8.72
C ASP A 215 9.31 -9.65 -8.72
N PRO A 216 9.47 -10.29 -9.90
CA PRO A 216 9.77 -11.72 -9.99
C PRO A 216 11.03 -12.15 -9.23
N GLU A 217 11.98 -11.23 -9.04
CA GLU A 217 13.24 -11.53 -8.36
C GLU A 217 13.13 -11.47 -6.83
N PHE A 218 12.01 -11.01 -6.28
CA PHE A 218 11.87 -10.82 -4.84
C PHE A 218 11.91 -12.14 -4.06
N LEU A 219 11.08 -13.13 -4.43
CA LEU A 219 11.04 -14.43 -3.75
C LEU A 219 12.39 -15.18 -3.82
N PRO A 220 13.08 -15.26 -4.97
CA PRO A 220 14.44 -15.78 -5.04
C PRO A 220 15.43 -15.09 -4.09
N LYS A 221 15.45 -13.74 -4.06
CA LYS A 221 16.36 -12.96 -3.20
C LYS A 221 16.14 -13.29 -1.72
N ILE A 222 14.89 -13.30 -1.25
CA ILE A 222 14.61 -13.53 0.17
C ILE A 222 14.81 -14.99 0.59
N LYS A 223 14.66 -15.97 -0.32
CA LYS A 223 14.96 -17.38 -0.04
C LYS A 223 16.42 -17.59 0.35
N HIS A 224 17.34 -16.84 -0.27
CA HIS A 224 18.75 -16.84 0.11
C HIS A 224 18.96 -16.28 1.53
N LEU A 225 18.23 -15.23 1.91
CA LEU A 225 18.28 -14.66 3.26
C LEU A 225 17.86 -15.67 4.32
N ILE A 226 16.70 -16.30 4.12
CA ILE A 226 16.17 -17.34 5.04
C ILE A 226 17.16 -18.49 5.18
N SER A 227 17.78 -18.92 4.09
CA SER A 227 18.75 -20.02 4.09
C SER A 227 20.07 -19.67 4.78
N SER A 228 20.47 -18.39 4.76
CA SER A 228 21.69 -17.90 5.41
C SER A 228 21.52 -17.63 6.92
N GLY A 229 20.30 -17.66 7.45
CA GLY A 229 19.99 -17.30 8.84
C GLY A 229 20.30 -15.84 9.19
N SER A 230 20.60 -14.99 8.20
CA SER A 230 21.00 -13.61 8.44
C SER A 230 19.77 -12.71 8.55
N SER A 231 19.46 -12.25 9.76
CA SER A 231 18.47 -11.18 10.04
C SER A 231 19.02 -9.77 9.77
N HIS A 232 20.23 -9.67 9.20
CA HIS A 232 20.91 -8.41 8.97
C HIS A 232 20.59 -7.88 7.58
N ASN A 233 19.78 -6.83 7.56
CA ASN A 233 19.57 -5.81 6.52
C ASN A 233 20.23 -6.12 5.16
N ALA A 234 19.62 -7.01 4.38
CA ALA A 234 19.88 -7.02 2.95
C ALA A 234 19.13 -5.80 2.41
N GLY A 235 19.85 -4.80 1.89
CA GLY A 235 19.25 -3.57 1.35
C GLY A 235 18.37 -3.86 0.13
N LEU A 236 17.19 -4.42 0.38
CA LEU A 236 16.12 -4.79 -0.54
C LEU A 236 14.94 -3.84 -0.36
#